data_AF-A0A2E4S644-F1
#
_entry.id   AF-A0A2E4S644-F1
#
_cell.length_a   1.000
_cell.length_b   1.000
_cell.length_c   1.000
_cell.angle_alpha   90.00
_cell.angle_beta   90.00
_cell.angle_gamma   90.00
#
_symmetry.space_group_name_H-M   'P 1'
#
loop_
_entity.id
_entity.type
_entity.pdbx_description
1 polymer ?
#
loop_
_entity_poly.entity_id
_entity_poly.type
_entity_poly.pdbx_seq_one_letter_code
_entity_poly.pdbx_strand_id
1 'polypeptide(L)'
;MVKQRFNLKSGETYASREADLQAKADKIEEMLGHPKTPQPSYQPKGTVRVQTNEQVRTRLSQQHASIQDELKAIEKERAQRQDAQTQSIQKSKTL
;
A
#
# COMPACT_ATOMS: atom_id res chain seq x y z
N MET A 1 -19.75 -23.86 24.77
CA MET A 1 -20.37 -23.12 23.66
C MET A 1 -19.43 -21.97 23.26
N VAL A 2 -18.61 -22.19 22.23
CA VAL A 2 -17.60 -21.21 21.79
C VAL A 2 -18.31 -20.13 21.00
N LYS A 3 -18.31 -18.89 21.49
CA LYS A 3 -18.84 -17.73 20.75
C LYS A 3 -17.98 -17.53 19.50
N GLN A 4 -18.43 -18.04 18.35
CA GLN A 4 -17.85 -17.71 17.05
C GLN A 4 -17.86 -16.19 16.91
N ARG A 5 -16.67 -15.60 16.82
CA ARG A 5 -16.51 -14.17 16.55
C ARG A 5 -16.80 -13.95 15.08
N PHE A 6 -18.02 -13.55 14.73
CA PHE A 6 -18.46 -13.23 13.37
C PHE A 6 -17.82 -11.96 12.76
N ASN A 7 -16.94 -11.27 13.51
CA ASN A 7 -16.24 -10.05 13.06
C ASN A 7 -14.78 -10.30 12.66
N LEU A 8 -14.42 -11.52 12.25
CA LEU A 8 -13.18 -11.72 11.52
C LEU A 8 -13.43 -11.19 10.11
N LYS A 9 -12.86 -10.02 9.79
CA LYS A 9 -12.77 -9.47 8.43
C LYS A 9 -12.40 -10.65 7.51
N SER A 10 -13.31 -11.02 6.60
CA SER A 10 -13.12 -12.14 5.67
C SER A 10 -11.70 -12.09 5.13
N GLY A 11 -10.94 -13.19 5.25
CA GLY A 11 -9.50 -13.22 4.98
C GLY A 11 -9.15 -12.34 3.79
N GLU A 12 -8.39 -11.27 4.04
CA GLU A 12 -8.12 -10.23 3.06
C GLU A 12 -7.64 -10.90 1.77
N THR A 13 -8.47 -10.84 0.73
CA THR A 13 -8.11 -11.38 -0.57
C THR A 13 -6.97 -10.54 -1.14
N TYR A 14 -6.08 -11.14 -1.93
CA TYR A 14 -4.98 -10.41 -2.59
C TYR A 14 -5.50 -9.16 -3.32
N ALA A 15 -6.67 -9.26 -3.97
CA ALA A 15 -7.33 -8.14 -4.63
C ALA A 15 -7.73 -7.00 -3.68
N SER A 16 -8.28 -7.32 -2.49
CA SER A 16 -8.61 -6.30 -1.48
C SER A 16 -7.35 -5.61 -0.95
N ARG A 17 -6.29 -6.39 -0.70
CA ARG A 17 -5.02 -5.84 -0.21
C ARG A 17 -4.35 -4.92 -1.23
N GLU A 18 -4.41 -5.29 -2.51
CA GLU A 18 -3.91 -4.45 -3.61
C GLU A 18 -4.70 -3.14 -3.72
N ALA A 19 -6.03 -3.21 -3.68
CA ALA A 19 -6.87 -2.02 -3.71
C ALA A 19 -6.57 -1.08 -2.53
N ASP A 20 -6.39 -1.63 -1.33
CA ASP A 20 -6.04 -0.85 -0.14
C ASP A 20 -4.64 -0.23 -0.23
N LEU A 21 -3.66 -0.94 -0.80
CA LEU A 21 -2.32 -0.42 -1.04
C LEU A 21 -2.32 0.68 -2.10
N GLN A 22 -3.06 0.48 -3.19
CA GLN A 22 -3.23 1.47 -4.26
C GLN A 22 -3.86 2.76 -3.71
N ALA A 23 -4.99 2.64 -2.99
CA ALA A 23 -5.68 3.79 -2.39
C ALA A 23 -4.78 4.54 -1.38
N LYS A 24 -3.90 3.83 -0.68
CA LYS A 24 -2.89 4.48 0.20
C LYS A 24 -1.82 5.20 -0.61
N ALA A 25 -1.33 4.63 -1.70
CA ALA A 25 -0.36 5.28 -2.57
C ALA A 25 -0.94 6.57 -3.15
N ASP A 26 -2.14 6.50 -3.74
CA ASP A 26 -2.84 7.64 -4.35
C ASP A 26 -3.05 8.77 -3.33
N LYS A 27 -3.47 8.43 -2.10
CA LYS A 27 -3.65 9.41 -1.02
C LYS A 27 -2.33 10.06 -0.60
N ILE A 28 -1.23 9.30 -0.58
CA ILE A 28 0.08 9.86 -0.27
C ILE A 28 0.55 10.79 -1.38
N GLU A 29 0.32 10.42 -2.65
CA GLU A 29 0.63 11.25 -3.81
C GLU A 29 -0.16 12.57 -3.78
N GLU A 30 -1.47 12.52 -3.48
CA GLU A 30 -2.31 13.70 -3.28
C GLU A 30 -1.72 14.64 -2.20
N MET A 31 -1.36 14.08 -1.04
CA MET A 31 -0.74 14.86 0.04
C MET A 31 0.62 15.47 -0.34
N LEU A 32 1.42 14.75 -1.12
CA LEU A 32 2.71 15.23 -1.62
C LEU A 32 2.56 16.29 -2.72
N GLY A 33 1.44 16.28 -3.46
CA GLY A 33 1.09 17.26 -4.49
C GLY A 33 0.68 18.63 -3.93
N HIS A 34 0.20 18.71 -2.68
CA HIS A 34 -0.09 19.99 -2.03
C HIS A 34 1.17 20.83 -1.82
N PRO A 35 1.08 22.18 -1.78
CA PRO A 35 2.27 23.02 -1.59
C PRO A 35 3.04 22.69 -0.30
N LYS A 36 4.38 22.78 -0.38
CA LYS A 36 5.30 22.45 0.74
C LYS A 36 5.03 23.29 1.98
N THR A 37 4.67 24.54 1.76
CA THR A 37 4.28 25.50 2.79
C THR A 37 2.77 25.76 2.68
N PRO A 38 1.98 25.48 3.74
CA PRO A 38 0.59 25.91 3.76
C PRO A 38 0.52 27.44 3.72
N GLN A 39 -0.61 28.02 3.29
CA GLN A 39 -0.75 29.47 3.26
C GLN A 39 -0.48 30.06 4.66
N PRO A 40 0.10 31.28 4.75
CA PRO A 40 0.47 31.89 6.03
C PRO A 40 -0.69 31.98 7.04
N SER A 41 -1.93 32.11 6.56
CA SER A 41 -3.15 32.11 7.35
C SER A 41 -3.46 30.78 8.04
N TYR A 42 -3.07 29.66 7.42
CA TYR A 42 -3.20 28.31 7.97
C TYR A 42 -1.91 27.81 8.63
N GLN A 43 -0.86 28.64 8.63
CA GLN A 43 0.38 28.30 9.31
C GLN A 43 0.20 28.44 10.82
N PRO A 44 0.43 27.37 11.58
CA PRO A 44 0.44 27.42 13.02
C PRO A 44 1.62 28.28 13.50
N LYS A 45 1.34 29.23 14.41
CA LYS A 45 2.34 30.18 14.90
C LYS A 45 3.38 29.48 15.78
N GLY A 46 4.65 29.44 15.36
CA GLY A 46 5.79 28.94 16.15
C GLY A 46 6.89 28.23 15.33
N THR A 47 8.14 28.27 15.81
CA THR A 47 9.34 27.72 15.12
C THR A 47 9.42 26.19 15.08
N VAL A 48 8.77 25.49 16.02
CA VAL A 48 8.87 24.03 16.18
C VAL A 48 8.18 23.25 15.03
N ARG A 49 7.32 23.89 14.22
CA ARG A 49 6.47 23.18 13.24
C ARG A 49 6.99 23.11 11.81
N VAL A 50 8.01 23.88 11.41
CA VAL A 50 8.50 23.83 10.02
C VAL A 50 9.35 22.58 9.77
N GLN A 51 10.23 22.23 10.71
CA GLN A 51 11.06 21.02 10.61
C GLN A 51 10.22 19.73 10.60
N THR A 52 9.10 19.72 11.32
CA THR A 52 8.20 18.56 11.36
C THR A 52 7.48 18.34 10.03
N ASN A 53 7.12 19.41 9.30
CA ASN A 53 6.50 19.27 7.97
C ASN A 53 7.45 18.64 6.94
N GLU A 54 8.73 19.03 6.93
CA GLU A 54 9.71 18.41 6.02
C GLU A 54 9.93 16.94 6.34
N GLN A 55 10.11 16.61 7.62
CA GLN A 55 10.25 15.22 8.07
C GLN A 55 9.03 14.36 7.71
N VAL A 56 7.82 14.91 7.86
CA VAL A 56 6.57 14.24 7.47
C VAL A 56 6.55 13.95 5.98
N ARG A 57 6.93 14.92 5.13
CA ARG A 57 6.98 14.69 3.67
C ARG A 57 8.03 13.66 3.28
N THR A 58 9.21 13.68 3.91
CA THR A 58 10.24 12.63 3.69
C THR A 58 9.70 11.26 4.07
N ARG A 59 9.04 11.13 5.22
CA ARG A 59 8.42 9.86 5.65
C ARG A 59 7.33 9.40 4.67
N LEU A 60 6.48 10.31 4.21
CA LEU A 60 5.44 10.02 3.22
C LEU A 60 6.04 9.52 1.90
N SER A 61 7.11 10.17 1.43
CA SER A 61 7.83 9.73 0.22
C SER A 61 8.43 8.34 0.37
N GLN A 62 9.00 8.02 1.54
CA GLN A 62 9.53 6.68 1.83
C GLN A 62 8.42 5.64 1.90
N GLN A 63 7.29 5.98 2.53
CA GLN A 63 6.11 5.11 2.58
C GLN A 63 5.55 4.84 1.18
N HIS A 64 5.49 5.84 0.32
CA HIS A 64 5.05 5.68 -1.06
C HIS A 64 5.95 4.69 -1.83
N ALA A 65 7.28 4.84 -1.74
CA ALA A 65 8.22 3.92 -2.36
C ALA A 65 8.06 2.47 -1.83
N SER A 66 7.92 2.32 -0.51
CA SER A 66 7.68 1.02 0.12
C SER A 66 6.39 0.36 -0.37
N ILE A 67 5.30 1.12 -0.53
CA ILE A 67 4.03 0.60 -1.06
C ILE A 67 4.19 0.15 -2.51
N GLN A 68 4.90 0.92 -3.33
CA GLN A 68 5.18 0.52 -4.72
C GLN A 68 6.02 -0.76 -4.80
N ASP A 69 6.99 -0.93 -3.91
CA ASP A 69 7.79 -2.16 -3.85
C ASP A 69 6.94 -3.36 -3.41
N GLU A 70 6.03 -3.19 -2.45
CA GLU A 70 5.06 -4.22 -2.07
C GLU A 70 4.14 -4.61 -3.23
N LEU A 71 3.62 -3.64 -3.98
CA LEU A 71 2.78 -3.91 -5.16
C LEU A 71 3.53 -4.72 -6.21
N LYS A 72 4.80 -4.37 -6.50
CA LYS A 72 5.66 -5.13 -7.42
C LYS A 72 5.94 -6.55 -6.91
N ALA A 73 6.11 -6.73 -5.59
CA ALA A 73 6.31 -8.04 -5.01
C ALA A 73 5.07 -8.93 -5.19
N ILE A 74 3.88 -8.39 -4.96
CA ILE A 74 2.60 -9.08 -5.17
C ILE A 74 2.41 -9.46 -6.65
N GLU A 75 2.78 -8.57 -7.58
CA GLU A 75 2.73 -8.85 -9.02
C GLU A 75 3.66 -10.02 -9.41
N LYS A 76 4.91 -9.99 -8.94
CA LYS A 76 5.87 -11.10 -9.15
C LYS A 76 5.37 -12.41 -8.56
N GLU A 77 4.80 -12.38 -7.36
CA GLU A 77 4.25 -13.57 -6.70
C GLU A 77 3.08 -14.17 -7.51
N ARG A 78 2.21 -13.31 -8.07
CA ARG A 78 1.12 -13.77 -8.95
C ARG A 78 1.64 -14.43 -10.23
N ALA A 79 2.63 -13.82 -10.89
CA ALA A 79 3.23 -14.39 -12.09
C ALA A 79 3.82 -15.79 -11.82
N GLN A 80 4.59 -15.94 -10.72
CA GLN A 80 5.18 -17.22 -10.33
C GLN A 80 4.12 -18.30 -10.04
N ARG A 81 3.00 -17.93 -9.40
CA ARG A 81 1.90 -18.86 -9.13
C ARG A 81 1.21 -19.32 -10.43
N GLN A 82 1.04 -18.42 -11.40
CA GLN A 82 0.48 -18.78 -12.71
C GLN A 82 1.40 -19.73 -13.49
N ASP A 83 2.72 -19.48 -13.47
CA ASP A 83 3.70 -20.35 -14.12
C ASP A 83 3.70 -21.76 -13.51
N ALA A 84 3.70 -21.85 -12.18
CA ALA A 84 3.65 -23.12 -11.45
C ALA A 84 2.36 -23.90 -11.76
N GLN A 85 1.22 -23.21 -11.82
CA GLN A 85 -0.06 -23.83 -12.17
C GLN A 85 -0.05 -24.36 -13.61
N THR A 86 0.49 -23.60 -14.56
CA THR A 86 0.58 -24.01 -15.97
C THR A 86 1.46 -25.25 -16.14
N GLN A 87 2.59 -25.31 -15.45
CA GLN A 87 3.48 -26.48 -15.47
C GLN A 87 2.84 -27.74 -14.85
N SER A 88 2.04 -27.59 -13.79
CA SER A 88 1.30 -28.72 -13.20
C SER A 88 0.22 -29.28 -14.14
N ILE A 89 -0.46 -28.42 -14.90
CA ILE A 89 -1.49 -28.81 -15.87
C ILE A 89 -0.85 -29.53 -17.06
N GLN A 90 0.31 -29.07 -17.52
CA GLN A 90 1.03 -29.75 -18.60
C GLN A 90 1.47 -31.16 -18.17
N LYS A 91 2.07 -31.31 -16.97
CA LYS A 91 2.50 -32.63 -16.44
C LYS A 91 1.36 -33.62 -16.23
N SER A 92 0.17 -33.13 -15.87
CA SER A 92 -1.01 -33.99 -15.69
C SER A 92 -1.70 -34.37 -17.01
N LYS A 93 -1.41 -33.66 -18.11
CA LYS A 93 -1.94 -33.97 -19.45
C LYS A 93 -1.06 -34.96 -20.23
N THR A 94 0.18 -35.15 -19.81
CA THR A 94 1.15 -36.10 -20.42
C THR A 94 1.22 -37.47 -19.74
N LEU A 95 0.44 -37.70 -18.68
CA LEU A 95 0.24 -38.99 -18.01
C LEU A 95 -1.11 -39.59 -18.43
#